data_AF-A0A931HUJ7-F1
#
_entry.id   AF-A0A931HUJ7-F1
#
_cell.length_a   1.000
_cell.length_b   1.000
_cell.length_c   1.000
_cell.angle_alpha   90.00
_cell.angle_beta   90.00
_cell.angle_gamma   90.00
#
_symmetry.space_group_name_H-M   'P 1'
#
loop_
_entity.id
_entity.type
_entity.pdbx_description
1 polymer ?
#
loop_
_entity_poly.entity_id
_entity_poly.type
_entity_poly.pdbx_seq_one_letter_code
_entity_poly.pdbx_strand_id
1 'polypeptide(L)'
;MNDKIEQESFNQKKVRLKSMKNSWYGFLGFVLLIGSMQTYSNPVPVILYLFILIIYIDFIYQSKMSRKPNDELWELWELRWSDHKRLFQIRNALSNTFWGIVPMVYDPLLWWVTLIIALGGGVKGFLDGGKNWEEKNYYYEEYIGRQA
;
A
#
# COMPACT_ATOMS: atom_id res chain seq x y z
N MET A 1 23.54 8.61 -8.86
CA MET A 1 22.47 8.43 -7.85
C MET A 1 21.36 7.50 -8.35
N ASN A 2 21.30 7.17 -9.65
CA ASN A 2 20.29 6.29 -10.24
C ASN A 2 20.52 4.79 -9.99
N ASP A 3 21.76 4.29 -10.01
CA ASP A 3 22.03 2.85 -9.98
C ASP A 3 21.54 2.14 -8.70
N LYS A 4 21.55 2.84 -7.56
CA LYS A 4 21.04 2.29 -6.29
C LYS A 4 19.51 2.21 -6.28
N ILE A 5 18.84 3.20 -6.87
CA ILE A 5 17.38 3.22 -6.97
C ILE A 5 16.94 2.16 -7.99
N GLU A 6 17.62 2.06 -9.13
CA GLU A 6 17.38 1.03 -10.14
C GLU A 6 17.59 -0.39 -9.59
N GLN A 7 18.68 -0.63 -8.85
CA GLN A 7 18.88 -1.92 -8.19
C GLN A 7 17.85 -2.21 -7.08
N GLU A 8 17.34 -1.19 -6.40
CA GLU A 8 16.29 -1.35 -5.40
C GLU A 8 14.93 -1.65 -6.07
N SER A 9 14.64 -0.99 -7.19
CA SER A 9 13.45 -1.22 -8.02
C SER A 9 13.45 -2.59 -8.70
N PHE A 10 14.62 -3.09 -9.10
CA PHE A 10 14.79 -4.44 -9.65
C PHE A 10 14.66 -5.54 -8.59
N ASN A 11 15.10 -5.23 -7.36
CA ASN A 11 15.06 -6.15 -6.23
C ASN A 11 13.72 -6.02 -5.49
N GLN A 12 12.69 -6.67 -6.04
CA GLN A 12 11.35 -6.72 -5.44
C GLN A 12 11.40 -7.20 -3.99
N LYS A 13 12.33 -8.09 -3.61
CA LYS A 13 12.49 -8.54 -2.23
C LYS A 13 12.84 -7.40 -1.27
N LYS A 14 13.75 -6.49 -1.64
CA LYS A 14 14.09 -5.30 -0.84
C LYS A 14 12.89 -4.37 -0.68
N VAL A 15 12.15 -4.12 -1.77
CA VAL A 15 10.91 -3.33 -1.75
C VAL A 15 9.88 -3.93 -0.79
N ARG A 16 9.69 -5.26 -0.84
CA ARG A 16 8.76 -5.99 0.04
C ARG A 16 9.19 -5.96 1.51
N LEU A 17 10.48 -6.11 1.80
CA LEU A 17 11.01 -6.00 3.17
C LEU A 17 10.78 -4.62 3.77
N LYS A 18 10.99 -3.55 2.98
CA LYS A 18 10.72 -2.18 3.38
C LYS A 18 9.23 -1.97 3.64
N SER A 19 8.36 -2.45 2.73
CA SER A 19 6.91 -2.41 2.90
C SER A 19 6.46 -3.15 4.17
N MET A 20 6.98 -4.35 4.43
CA MET A 20 6.67 -5.13 5.62
C MET A 20 7.02 -4.36 6.91
N LYS A 21 8.20 -3.75 6.98
CA LYS A 21 8.61 -2.92 8.14
C LYS A 21 7.66 -1.75 8.33
N ASN A 22 7.30 -1.06 7.24
CA ASN A 22 6.37 0.07 7.31
C ASN A 22 4.98 -0.37 7.79
N SER A 23 4.43 -1.49 7.28
CA SER A 23 3.14 -2.02 7.74
C SER A 23 3.19 -2.43 9.22
N TRP A 24 4.32 -2.98 9.70
CA TRP A 24 4.53 -3.28 11.11
C TRP A 24 4.54 -2.03 11.99
N TYR A 25 5.28 -0.99 11.59
CA TYR A 25 5.29 0.28 12.33
C TYR A 25 3.94 0.98 12.29
N GLY A 26 3.23 0.92 11.15
CA GLY A 26 1.85 1.41 11.05
C GLY A 26 0.91 0.68 12.01
N PHE A 27 0.99 -0.66 12.05
CA PHE A 27 0.22 -1.47 12.99
C PHE A 27 0.49 -1.06 14.45
N LEU A 28 1.76 -1.01 14.86
CA LEU A 28 2.13 -0.61 16.22
C LEU A 28 1.67 0.81 16.57
N GLY A 29 1.81 1.76 15.63
CA GLY A 29 1.34 3.12 15.80
C GLY A 29 -0.16 3.20 16.06
N PHE A 30 -0.96 2.46 15.29
CA PHE A 30 -2.42 2.41 15.50
C PHE A 30 -2.82 1.68 16.78
N VAL A 31 -2.11 0.62 17.18
CA VAL A 31 -2.36 -0.05 18.47
C VAL A 31 -2.12 0.92 19.63
N LEU A 32 -1.03 1.68 19.61
CA LEU A 32 -0.74 2.71 20.61
C LEU A 32 -1.79 3.82 20.61
N LEU A 33 -2.24 4.25 19.42
CA LEU A 33 -3.29 5.25 19.27
C LEU A 33 -4.61 4.76 19.91
N ILE A 34 -5.07 3.55 19.58
CA ILE A 34 -6.30 2.99 20.16
C ILE A 34 -6.17 2.84 21.68
N GLY A 35 -5.04 2.30 22.16
CA GLY A 35 -4.80 2.18 23.61
C GLY A 35 -4.83 3.53 24.32
N SER A 36 -4.31 4.58 23.69
CA SER A 36 -4.39 5.95 24.20
C SER A 36 -5.81 6.51 24.11
N MET A 37 -6.60 6.21 23.07
CA MET A 37 -7.98 6.69 22.97
C MET A 37 -8.89 6.03 23.99
N GLN A 38 -8.66 4.76 24.33
CA GLN A 38 -9.44 4.04 25.35
C GLN A 38 -9.36 4.71 26.73
N THR A 39 -8.28 5.43 27.06
CA THR A 39 -8.17 6.13 28.35
C THR A 39 -9.00 7.41 28.41
N TYR A 40 -9.32 8.04 27.28
CA TYR A 40 -10.05 9.32 27.22
C TYR A 40 -11.48 9.21 26.65
N SER A 41 -11.77 8.17 25.88
CA SER A 41 -13.01 8.00 25.15
C SER A 41 -13.52 6.57 25.27
N ASN A 42 -14.75 6.41 25.74
CA ASN A 42 -15.39 5.12 25.91
C ASN A 42 -16.81 5.18 25.33
N PRO A 43 -17.13 4.43 24.23
CA PRO A 43 -16.31 3.46 23.51
C PRO A 43 -15.48 4.04 22.35
N VAL A 44 -14.34 3.39 22.03
CA VAL A 44 -13.56 3.66 20.81
C VAL A 44 -14.34 3.19 19.57
N PRO A 45 -14.40 3.98 18.48
CA PRO A 45 -15.11 3.61 17.27
C PRO A 45 -14.69 2.24 16.70
N VAL A 46 -15.67 1.35 16.44
CA VAL A 46 -15.45 -0.01 15.90
C VAL A 46 -14.64 0.00 14.59
N ILE A 47 -14.81 1.04 13.78
CA ILE A 47 -14.11 1.20 12.50
C ILE A 47 -12.59 1.29 12.65
N LEU A 48 -12.06 1.75 13.78
CA LEU A 48 -10.61 1.76 14.06
C LEU A 48 -10.06 0.34 14.21
N TYR A 49 -10.81 -0.56 14.84
CA TYR A 49 -10.40 -1.96 14.97
C TYR A 49 -10.40 -2.68 13.61
N LEU A 50 -11.39 -2.39 12.75
CA LEU A 50 -11.42 -2.89 11.37
C LEU A 50 -10.21 -2.37 10.56
N PHE A 51 -9.83 -1.11 10.78
CA PHE A 51 -8.66 -0.51 10.12
C PHE A 51 -7.35 -1.21 10.53
N ILE A 52 -7.17 -1.49 11.83
CA ILE A 52 -6.02 -2.24 12.34
C ILE A 52 -5.96 -3.65 11.74
N LEU A 53 -7.11 -4.33 11.65
CA LEU A 53 -7.19 -5.65 11.04
C LEU A 53 -6.69 -5.63 9.59
N ILE A 54 -7.07 -4.62 8.80
CA ILE A 54 -6.62 -4.47 7.42
C ILE A 54 -5.09 -4.28 7.35
N ILE A 55 -4.52 -3.41 8.20
CA ILE A 55 -3.06 -3.21 8.26
C ILE A 55 -2.35 -4.52 8.66
N TYR A 56 -2.91 -5.27 9.61
CA TYR A 56 -2.35 -6.54 10.04
C TYR A 56 -2.39 -7.61 8.94
N ILE A 57 -3.48 -7.70 8.17
CA ILE A 57 -3.58 -8.57 7.01
C ILE A 57 -2.52 -8.19 5.95
N ASP A 58 -2.33 -6.89 5.67
CA ASP A 58 -1.26 -6.44 4.77
C ASP A 58 0.12 -6.81 5.31
N PHE A 59 0.38 -6.64 6.62
CA PHE A 59 1.63 -7.06 7.23
C PHE A 59 1.91 -8.56 7.03
N ILE A 60 0.92 -9.43 7.28
CA ILE A 60 1.06 -10.88 7.03
C ILE A 60 1.36 -11.13 5.56
N TYR A 61 0.63 -10.48 4.66
CA TYR A 61 0.83 -10.61 3.22
C TYR A 61 2.25 -10.22 2.79
N GLN A 62 2.75 -9.05 3.21
CA GLN A 62 4.10 -8.59 2.90
C GLN A 62 5.17 -9.47 3.55
N SER A 63 4.90 -10.00 4.75
CA SER A 63 5.79 -10.95 5.43
C SER A 63 5.94 -12.24 4.62
N LYS A 64 4.82 -12.78 4.09
CA LYS A 64 4.85 -13.94 3.20
C LYS A 64 5.58 -13.64 1.88
N MET A 65 5.31 -12.49 1.27
CA MET A 65 5.92 -12.11 -0.01
C MET A 65 7.43 -11.80 0.12
N SER A 66 7.88 -11.24 1.24
CA SER A 66 9.31 -10.94 1.46
C SER A 66 10.21 -12.17 1.58
N ARG A 67 9.62 -13.35 1.82
CA ARG A 67 10.32 -14.63 1.88
C ARG A 67 10.51 -15.28 0.51
N LYS A 68 9.74 -14.86 -0.51
CA LYS A 68 9.84 -15.41 -1.86
C LYS A 68 11.13 -14.95 -2.56
N PRO A 69 11.69 -15.76 -3.47
CA PRO A 69 12.77 -15.33 -4.34
C PRO A 69 12.30 -14.21 -5.29
N ASN A 70 13.25 -13.45 -5.83
CA ASN A 70 12.94 -12.29 -6.67
C ASN A 70 12.20 -12.69 -7.96
N ASP A 71 12.52 -13.87 -8.48
CA ASP A 71 11.96 -14.38 -9.74
C ASP A 71 10.48 -14.72 -9.58
N GLU A 72 10.11 -15.44 -8.51
CA GLU A 72 8.71 -15.66 -8.15
C GLU A 72 7.93 -14.35 -7.93
N LEU A 73 8.60 -13.28 -7.46
CA LEU A 73 7.94 -11.98 -7.28
C LEU A 73 7.65 -11.28 -8.61
N TRP A 74 8.50 -11.47 -9.62
CA TRP A 74 8.29 -10.98 -10.97
C TRP A 74 7.28 -11.82 -11.74
N GLU A 75 7.26 -13.14 -11.56
CA GLU A 75 6.21 -14.01 -12.10
C GLU A 75 4.83 -13.62 -11.53
N LEU A 76 4.75 -13.34 -10.22
CA LEU A 76 3.53 -12.80 -9.62
C LEU A 76 3.15 -11.41 -10.10
N TRP A 77 4.11 -10.62 -10.58
CA TRP A 77 3.84 -9.33 -11.20
C TRP A 77 3.24 -9.53 -12.59
N GLU A 78 3.85 -10.38 -13.40
CA GLU A 78 3.34 -10.76 -14.73
C GLU A 78 1.91 -11.26 -14.65
N LEU A 79 1.68 -12.33 -13.89
CA LEU A 79 0.37 -12.99 -13.79
C LEU A 79 -0.77 -12.06 -13.33
N ARG A 80 -0.45 -11.01 -12.57
CA ARG A 80 -1.47 -10.16 -11.93
C ARG A 80 -1.59 -8.78 -12.55
N TRP A 81 -0.51 -8.21 -13.07
CA TRP A 81 -0.43 -6.78 -13.32
C TRP A 81 0.18 -6.40 -14.67
N SER A 82 1.06 -7.19 -15.29
CA SER A 82 1.76 -6.77 -16.53
C SER A 82 0.82 -6.43 -17.69
N ASP A 83 -0.36 -7.06 -17.76
CA ASP A 83 -1.36 -6.76 -18.80
C ASP A 83 -2.53 -5.91 -18.28
N HIS A 84 -2.54 -5.64 -16.97
CA HIS A 84 -3.73 -5.16 -16.25
C HIS A 84 -3.52 -3.75 -15.65
N LYS A 85 -3.03 -2.81 -16.47
CA LYS A 85 -2.77 -1.41 -16.05
C LYS A 85 -3.95 -0.78 -15.31
N ARG A 86 -5.18 -0.92 -15.82
CA ARG A 86 -6.39 -0.34 -15.19
C ARG A 86 -6.66 -0.93 -13.80
N LEU A 87 -6.48 -2.24 -13.62
CA LEU A 87 -6.65 -2.87 -12.31
C LEU A 87 -5.61 -2.36 -11.33
N PHE A 88 -4.37 -2.15 -11.79
CA PHE A 88 -3.32 -1.58 -10.96
C PHE A 88 -3.63 -0.11 -10.56
N GLN A 89 -4.14 0.69 -11.48
CA GLN A 89 -4.59 2.06 -11.20
C GLN A 89 -5.72 2.11 -10.18
N ILE A 90 -6.73 1.24 -10.32
CA ILE A 90 -7.84 1.13 -9.36
C ILE A 90 -7.31 0.72 -7.98
N ARG A 91 -6.43 -0.29 -7.91
CA ARG A 91 -5.80 -0.69 -6.65
C ARG A 91 -5.07 0.48 -5.99
N ASN A 92 -4.32 1.26 -6.77
CA ASN A 92 -3.55 2.39 -6.25
C ASN A 92 -4.46 3.55 -5.81
N ALA A 93 -5.55 3.79 -6.52
CA ALA A 93 -6.60 4.72 -6.11
C ALA A 93 -7.21 4.31 -4.77
N LEU A 94 -7.64 3.05 -4.63
CA LEU A 94 -8.20 2.53 -3.39
C LEU A 94 -7.22 2.65 -2.22
N SER A 95 -5.94 2.35 -2.46
CA SER A 95 -4.90 2.43 -1.43
C SER A 95 -4.68 3.88 -0.94
N ASN A 96 -4.75 4.86 -1.85
CA ASN A 96 -4.61 6.28 -1.50
C ASN A 96 -5.88 6.85 -0.85
N THR A 97 -7.06 6.44 -1.31
CA THR A 97 -8.34 6.82 -0.71
C THR A 97 -8.48 6.25 0.70
N PHE A 98 -7.98 5.05 0.96
CA PHE A 98 -8.06 4.40 2.27
C PHE A 98 -7.47 5.25 3.40
N TRP A 99 -6.34 5.92 3.15
CA TRP A 99 -5.74 6.86 4.10
C TRP A 99 -6.54 8.15 4.26
N GLY A 100 -7.32 8.53 3.25
CA GLY A 100 -8.20 9.69 3.28
C GLY A 100 -9.44 9.54 4.15
N ILE A 101 -9.79 8.32 4.58
CA ILE A 101 -10.99 8.03 5.40
C ILE A 101 -10.73 8.27 6.90
N VAL A 102 -9.47 8.37 7.31
CA VAL A 102 -9.05 8.57 8.71
C VAL A 102 -9.74 9.74 9.43
N PRO A 103 -9.98 10.92 8.80
CA PRO A 103 -10.64 12.05 9.48
C PRO A 103 -12.10 11.76 9.90
N MET A 104 -12.90 11.05 9.10
CA MET A 104 -14.29 10.69 9.44
C MET A 104 -14.37 9.70 10.60
N VAL A 105 -13.32 8.89 10.77
CA VAL A 105 -13.22 7.97 11.91
C VAL A 105 -13.08 8.73 13.24
N TYR A 106 -12.52 9.94 13.19
CA TYR A 106 -12.32 10.77 14.38
C TYR A 106 -13.56 11.62 14.71
N ASP A 107 -14.21 12.20 13.71
CA ASP A 107 -15.44 12.98 13.89
C ASP A 107 -16.41 12.80 12.69
N PRO A 108 -17.63 12.25 12.90
CA PRO A 108 -18.65 12.13 11.87
C PRO A 108 -19.04 13.46 11.21
N LEU A 109 -18.90 14.60 11.90
CA LEU A 109 -19.19 15.93 11.34
C LEU A 109 -18.21 16.32 10.22
N LEU A 110 -17.04 15.68 10.16
CA LEU A 110 -16.03 15.89 9.11
C LEU A 110 -16.23 15.00 7.88
N TRP A 111 -17.41 14.39 7.71
CA TRP A 111 -17.69 13.50 6.59
C TRP A 111 -17.51 14.17 5.23
N TRP A 112 -17.88 15.45 5.08
CA TRP A 112 -17.69 16.21 3.84
C TRP A 112 -16.21 16.41 3.51
N VAL A 113 -15.40 16.77 4.50
CA VAL A 113 -13.94 16.92 4.36
C VAL A 113 -13.31 15.59 3.97
N THR A 114 -13.76 14.51 4.60
CA THR A 114 -13.34 13.14 4.29
C THR A 114 -13.68 12.77 2.86
N LEU A 115 -14.88 13.11 2.38
CA LEU A 115 -15.31 12.80 1.02
C LEU A 115 -14.45 13.53 -0.02
N ILE A 116 -14.10 14.80 0.22
CA ILE A 116 -13.19 15.58 -0.63
C ILE A 116 -11.78 14.95 -0.64
N ILE A 117 -11.24 14.59 0.53
CA ILE A 117 -9.90 13.98 0.64
C ILE A 117 -9.91 12.59 -0.02
N ALA A 118 -10.96 11.80 0.18
CA ALA A 118 -11.12 10.46 -0.37
C ALA A 118 -11.19 10.49 -1.90
N LEU A 119 -11.98 11.41 -2.47
CA LEU A 119 -12.08 11.62 -3.92
C LEU A 119 -10.77 12.14 -4.51
N GLY A 120 -10.18 13.17 -3.90
CA GLY A 120 -8.90 13.72 -4.33
C GLY A 120 -7.78 12.67 -4.28
N GLY A 121 -7.72 11.90 -3.21
CA GLY A 121 -6.80 10.78 -3.04
C GLY A 121 -7.04 9.65 -4.05
N GLY A 122 -8.30 9.39 -4.41
CA GLY A 122 -8.65 8.39 -5.42
C GLY A 122 -8.21 8.80 -6.82
N VAL A 123 -8.51 10.04 -7.22
CA VAL A 123 -8.08 10.59 -8.52
C VAL A 123 -6.56 10.63 -8.61
N LYS A 124 -5.89 11.17 -7.58
CA LYS A 124 -4.43 11.21 -7.51
C LYS A 124 -3.84 9.79 -7.57
N GLY A 125 -4.36 8.87 -6.77
CA GLY A 125 -3.90 7.48 -6.74
C GLY A 125 -4.12 6.75 -8.07
N PHE A 126 -5.19 7.06 -8.82
CA PHE A 126 -5.42 6.51 -10.15
C PHE A 126 -4.36 7.00 -11.16
N LEU A 127 -4.08 8.30 -11.16
CA LEU A 127 -3.06 8.92 -12.03
C LEU A 127 -1.66 8.42 -11.70
N ASP A 128 -1.29 8.47 -10.42
CA ASP A 128 0.01 7.97 -9.93
C ASP A 128 0.15 6.46 -10.16
N GLY A 129 -0.97 5.73 -10.11
CA GLY A 129 -0.99 4.29 -10.41
C GLY A 129 -0.59 3.99 -11.85
N GLY A 130 -0.93 4.86 -12.80
CA GLY A 130 -0.54 4.70 -14.20
C GLY A 130 0.97 4.83 -14.37
N LYS A 131 1.55 5.87 -13.76
CA LYS A 131 3.00 6.13 -13.78
C LYS A 131 3.79 5.02 -13.08
N ASN A 132 3.35 4.63 -11.88
CA ASN A 132 3.98 3.56 -11.10
C ASN A 132 3.91 2.20 -11.83
N TRP A 133 2.84 1.97 -12.60
CA TRP A 133 2.73 0.78 -13.42
C TRP A 133 3.71 0.80 -14.58
N GLU A 134 3.82 1.93 -15.29
CA GLU A 134 4.76 2.09 -16.42
C GLU A 134 6.20 1.89 -15.95
N GLU A 135 6.58 2.50 -14.83
CA GLU A 135 7.90 2.33 -14.23
C GLU A 135 8.16 0.88 -13.83
N LYS A 136 7.19 0.21 -13.17
CA LYS A 136 7.34 -1.20 -12.83
C LYS A 136 7.41 -2.12 -14.05
N ASN A 137 6.65 -1.81 -15.11
CA ASN A 137 6.66 -2.61 -16.32
C ASN A 137 7.98 -2.46 -17.08
N TYR A 138 8.55 -1.26 -17.10
CA TYR A 138 9.89 -1.02 -17.64
C TYR A 138 10.95 -1.90 -16.95
N TYR A 139 10.98 -1.91 -15.62
CA TYR A 139 11.92 -2.76 -14.88
C TYR A 139 11.65 -4.27 -15.04
N TYR A 140 10.39 -4.64 -15.28
CA TYR A 140 10.01 -6.02 -15.57
C TYR A 140 10.54 -6.47 -16.95
N GLU A 141 10.35 -5.65 -17.98
CA GLU A 141 10.87 -5.92 -19.33
C GLU A 141 12.40 -6.00 -19.33
N GLU A 142 13.06 -5.10 -18.60
CA GLU A 142 14.51 -5.15 -18.42
C GLU A 142 14.96 -6.41 -17.67
N TYR A 143 14.20 -6.86 -16.67
CA TYR A 143 14.47 -8.10 -15.94
C TYR A 143 14.41 -9.33 -16.85
N ILE A 144 13.37 -9.45 -17.68
CA ILE A 144 13.26 -10.54 -18.66
C ILE A 144 14.39 -10.46 -19.68
N GLY A 145 14.68 -9.27 -20.21
CA GLY A 145 15.72 -9.05 -21.21
C GLY A 145 17.14 -9.40 -20.73
N ARG A 146 17.39 -9.36 -19.41
CA ARG A 146 18.67 -9.79 -18.81
C ARG A 146 18.77 -11.30 -18.56
N GLN A 147 17.65 -12.03 -18.64
CA GLN A 147 17.60 -13.48 -18.48
C GLN A 147 17.60 -14.24 -19.82
N ALA A 148 17.32 -13.56 -20.93
CA ALA A 148 17.40 -14.06 -22.30
C ALA A 148 18.84 -14.00 -22.84
#